data_AF-A0A843BKY9-F1
#
_entry.id   AF-A0A843BKY9-F1
#
_cell.length_a   1.000
_cell.length_b   1.000
_cell.length_c   1.000
_cell.angle_alpha   90.00
_cell.angle_beta   90.00
_cell.angle_gamma   90.00
#
_symmetry.space_group_name_H-M   'P 1'
#
loop_
_entity.id
_entity.type
_entity.pdbx_description
1 polymer ?
#
loop_
_entity_poly.entity_id
_entity_poly.type
_entity_poly.pdbx_seq_one_letter_code
_entity_poly.pdbx_strand_id
1 'polypeptide(L)'
;MDATLEIEKGNYDIEAPASKSDKIGILGKSLNDMAEKLKQANIQQDQFTAMITHELKTPLVPIKGYCEMLLNPKFGELSQDQKESVEEILQNANQLQELIQNVLNAQKLSAKGMKYKIADESLEEFMEQIYKTLSPL
;
A
#
# COMPACT_ATOMS: atom_id res chain seq x y z
N MET A 1 -2.47 -21.21 -23.83
CA MET A 1 -2.64 -19.98 -23.04
C MET A 1 -1.55 -19.03 -23.52
N ASP A 2 -1.90 -17.82 -23.97
CA ASP A 2 -0.92 -16.89 -24.54
C ASP A 2 -0.08 -16.27 -23.42
N ALA A 3 1.22 -16.56 -23.42
CA ALA A 3 2.19 -16.04 -22.48
C ALA A 3 2.15 -14.50 -22.39
N THR A 4 1.87 -13.84 -23.52
CA THR A 4 1.84 -12.38 -23.61
C THR A 4 0.67 -11.79 -22.80
N LEU A 5 -0.50 -12.42 -22.86
CA LEU A 5 -1.70 -11.97 -22.12
C LEU A 5 -1.55 -12.14 -20.60
N GLU A 6 -0.76 -13.12 -20.16
CA GLU A 6 -0.51 -13.31 -18.73
C GLU A 6 0.50 -12.29 -18.20
N ILE A 7 1.55 -11.97 -18.96
CA ILE A 7 2.50 -10.89 -18.63
C ILE A 7 1.77 -9.54 -18.58
N GLU A 8 0.84 -9.28 -19.51
CA GLU A 8 0.02 -8.06 -19.52
C GLU A 8 -0.80 -7.91 -18.22
N LYS A 9 -1.30 -9.01 -17.66
CA LYS A 9 -2.03 -9.04 -16.39
C LYS A 9 -1.14 -9.00 -15.15
N GLY A 10 0.18 -8.86 -15.32
CA GLY A 10 1.15 -8.85 -14.23
C GLY A 10 1.53 -10.25 -13.71
N ASN A 11 1.13 -11.32 -14.41
CA ASN A 11 1.57 -12.67 -14.07
C ASN A 11 2.90 -12.98 -14.78
N TYR A 12 4.00 -12.85 -14.04
CA TYR A 12 5.35 -13.10 -14.55
C TYR A 12 5.87 -14.52 -14.28
N ASP A 13 5.10 -15.38 -13.60
CA ASP A 13 5.47 -16.78 -13.28
C ASP A 13 5.23 -17.73 -14.46
N ILE A 14 5.26 -17.20 -15.68
CA ILE A 14 4.95 -17.95 -16.89
C ILE A 14 6.21 -18.43 -17.60
N GLU A 15 6.10 -19.60 -18.21
CA GLU A 15 7.15 -20.15 -19.07
C GLU A 15 6.61 -20.35 -20.48
N ALA A 16 7.13 -19.57 -21.42
CA ALA A 16 6.94 -19.80 -22.84
C ALA A 16 7.79 -20.99 -23.31
N PRO A 17 7.33 -21.76 -24.32
CA PRO A 17 8.07 -22.90 -24.85
C PRO A 17 9.42 -22.46 -25.43
N ALA A 18 10.52 -22.93 -24.84
CA ALA A 18 11.90 -22.59 -25.25
C ALA A 18 12.72 -23.81 -25.70
N SER A 19 12.08 -24.96 -25.92
CA SER A 19 12.74 -26.27 -26.05
C SER A 19 13.35 -26.59 -27.43
N LYS A 20 13.21 -25.72 -28.44
CA LYS A 20 13.79 -25.91 -29.78
C LYS A 20 14.83 -24.83 -30.10
N SER A 21 15.92 -25.19 -30.76
CA SER A 21 16.92 -24.22 -31.27
C SER A 21 16.46 -23.48 -32.55
N ASP A 22 15.15 -23.42 -32.81
CA ASP A 22 14.58 -22.66 -33.91
C ASP A 22 14.28 -21.20 -33.47
N LYS A 23 13.86 -20.36 -34.42
CA LYS A 23 13.55 -18.95 -34.15
C LYS A 23 12.44 -18.78 -33.10
N ILE A 24 11.53 -19.76 -32.98
CA ILE A 24 10.42 -19.71 -32.02
C ILE A 24 10.94 -20.01 -30.61
N GLY A 25 11.84 -20.99 -30.44
CA GLY A 25 12.44 -21.25 -29.13
C GLY A 25 13.39 -20.15 -28.65
N ILE A 26 14.12 -19.48 -29.56
CA ILE A 26 14.88 -18.26 -29.21
C ILE A 26 13.95 -17.15 -28.71
N LEU A 27 12.80 -16.95 -29.38
CA LEU A 27 11.80 -15.98 -28.95
C LEU A 27 11.21 -16.36 -27.58
N GLY A 28 10.88 -17.63 -27.36
CA GLY A 28 10.40 -18.14 -26.07
C GLY A 28 11.40 -17.90 -24.94
N LYS A 29 12.70 -18.16 -25.18
CA LYS A 29 13.75 -17.85 -24.21
C LYS A 29 13.83 -16.35 -23.89
N SER A 30 13.85 -15.49 -24.90
CA SER A 30 13.86 -14.03 -24.71
C SER A 30 12.63 -13.53 -23.95
N LEU A 31 11.46 -14.13 -24.18
CA LEU A 31 10.22 -13.81 -23.48
C LEU A 31 10.32 -14.20 -21.99
N ASN A 32 10.84 -15.38 -21.68
CA ASN A 32 11.06 -15.83 -20.30
C ASN A 32 12.09 -14.95 -19.58
N ASP A 33 13.20 -14.59 -20.25
CA ASP A 33 14.21 -13.67 -19.70
C ASP A 33 13.62 -12.28 -19.41
N MET A 34 12.69 -11.81 -20.25
CA MET A 34 11.97 -10.54 -20.03
C MET A 34 10.99 -10.65 -18.86
N ALA A 35 10.20 -11.73 -18.79
CA ALA A 35 9.26 -11.98 -17.70
C ALA A 35 9.98 -12.03 -16.35
N GLU A 36 11.11 -12.74 -16.27
CA GLU A 36 11.92 -12.81 -15.04
C GLU A 36 12.47 -11.43 -14.64
N LYS A 37 12.97 -10.63 -15.59
CA LYS A 37 13.42 -9.26 -15.30
C LYS A 37 12.29 -8.37 -14.78
N LEU A 38 11.09 -8.47 -15.37
CA LEU A 38 9.92 -7.73 -14.91
C LEU A 38 9.51 -8.16 -13.49
N LYS A 39 9.53 -9.47 -13.22
CA LYS A 39 9.28 -10.02 -11.88
C LYS A 39 10.25 -9.45 -10.85
N GLN A 40 11.55 -9.47 -11.14
CA GLN A 40 12.57 -8.94 -10.23
C GLN A 40 12.41 -7.43 -10.02
N ALA A 41 12.11 -6.66 -11.07
CA ALA A 41 11.84 -5.23 -10.95
C ALA A 41 10.62 -4.92 -10.08
N ASN A 42 9.55 -5.72 -10.22
CA ASN A 42 8.33 -5.60 -9.43
C ASN A 42 8.62 -5.90 -7.94
N ILE A 43 9.31 -7.00 -7.65
CA ILE A 43 9.72 -7.35 -6.27
C ILE A 43 10.58 -6.24 -5.64
N GLN A 44 11.52 -5.67 -6.40
CA GLN A 44 12.36 -4.56 -5.90
C GLN A 44 11.54 -3.31 -5.61
N GLN A 45 10.56 -2.98 -6.45
CA GLN A 45 9.65 -1.85 -6.24
C GLN A 45 8.80 -2.04 -4.98
N ASP A 46 8.26 -3.24 -4.78
CA ASP A 46 7.48 -3.60 -3.59
C ASP A 46 8.33 -3.48 -2.32
N GLN A 47 9.54 -4.04 -2.34
CA GLN A 47 10.48 -3.97 -1.22
C GLN A 47 10.89 -2.53 -0.90
N PHE A 48 11.19 -1.73 -1.92
CA PHE A 48 11.54 -0.32 -1.76
C PHE A 48 10.39 0.47 -1.12
N THR A 49 9.16 0.24 -1.59
CA THR A 49 7.97 0.95 -1.09
C THR A 49 7.64 0.55 0.35
N ALA A 50 7.79 -0.73 0.69
CA ALA A 50 7.63 -1.22 2.06
C ALA A 50 8.69 -0.61 3.00
N MET A 51 9.95 -0.61 2.57
CA MET A 51 11.07 -0.02 3.32
C MET A 51 10.84 1.46 3.59
N ILE A 52 10.61 2.27 2.54
CA ILE A 52 10.48 3.72 2.71
C ILE A 52 9.29 4.08 3.59
N THR A 53 8.19 3.32 3.49
CA THR A 53 7.03 3.52 4.36
C THR A 53 7.38 3.28 5.83
N HIS A 54 8.11 2.20 6.14
CA HIS A 54 8.53 1.91 7.50
C HIS A 54 9.46 3.01 8.06
N GLU A 55 10.43 3.42 7.25
CA GLU A 55 11.37 4.50 7.60
C GLU A 55 10.66 5.84 7.79
N LEU A 56 9.56 6.12 7.07
CA LEU A 56 8.76 7.35 7.27
C LEU A 56 7.85 7.29 8.50
N LYS A 57 7.34 6.10 8.87
CA LYS A 57 6.53 5.94 10.09
C LYS A 57 7.35 6.22 11.36
N THR A 58 8.61 5.79 11.37
CA THR A 58 9.50 5.89 12.54
C THR A 58 9.67 7.33 13.07
N PRO A 59 10.01 8.35 12.26
CA PRO A 59 10.09 9.74 12.70
C PRO A 59 8.72 10.40 12.87
N LEU A 60 7.68 9.91 12.20
CA LEU A 60 6.35 10.50 12.27
C LEU A 60 5.66 10.26 13.63
N VAL A 61 5.85 9.07 14.20
CA VAL A 61 5.31 8.72 15.52
C VAL A 61 5.74 9.70 16.62
N PRO A 62 7.04 9.99 16.84
CA PRO A 62 7.45 10.94 17.86
C PRO A 62 7.02 12.38 17.54
N ILE A 63 6.98 12.80 16.28
CA ILE A 63 6.46 14.13 15.90
C ILE A 63 5.01 14.29 16.41
N LYS A 64 4.15 13.33 16.09
CA LYS A 64 2.76 13.34 16.56
C LYS A 64 2.68 13.29 18.09
N GLY A 65 3.43 12.38 18.71
CA GLY A 65 3.45 12.24 20.16
C GLY A 65 3.89 13.52 20.88
N TYR A 66 4.86 14.26 20.35
CA TYR A 66 5.26 15.54 20.90
C TYR A 66 4.22 16.64 20.69
N CYS A 67 3.55 16.68 19.53
CA CYS A 67 2.44 17.61 19.33
C CYS A 67 1.30 17.33 20.32
N GLU A 68 0.88 16.07 20.47
CA GLU A 68 -0.15 15.66 21.42
C GLU A 68 0.25 15.98 22.88
N MET A 69 1.52 15.79 23.21
CA MET A 69 2.07 16.14 24.53
C MET A 69 2.06 17.65 24.78
N LEU A 70 2.46 18.46 23.79
CA LEU A 70 2.46 19.94 23.90
C LEU A 70 1.04 20.52 23.96
N LEU A 71 0.07 19.89 23.29
CA LEU A 71 -1.34 20.28 23.36
C LEU A 71 -2.02 19.87 24.67
N ASN A 72 -1.40 19.00 25.46
CA ASN A 72 -1.90 18.60 26.76
C ASN A 72 -1.61 19.69 27.81
N PRO A 73 -2.63 20.35 28.41
CA PRO A 73 -2.41 21.42 29.38
C PRO A 73 -1.60 21.01 30.61
N LYS A 74 -1.52 19.70 30.90
CA LYS A 74 -0.68 19.17 32.00
C LYS A 74 0.82 19.29 31.74
N PHE A 75 1.25 19.41 30.48
CA PHE A 75 2.64 19.58 30.10
C PHE A 75 3.08 21.06 30.13
N GLY A 76 2.11 21.98 30.09
CA GLY A 76 2.30 23.43 30.10
C GLY A 76 1.23 24.11 29.26
N GLU A 77 0.90 25.37 29.59
CA GLU A 77 -0.02 26.16 28.76
C GLU A 77 0.74 26.81 27.60
N LEU A 78 0.23 26.61 26.39
CA LEU A 78 0.70 27.29 25.17
C LEU A 78 -0.03 28.63 25.01
N SER A 79 0.63 29.62 24.42
CA SER A 79 -0.09 30.78 23.87
C SER A 79 -1.01 30.34 22.74
N GLN A 80 -1.97 31.18 22.37
CA GLN A 80 -2.89 30.89 21.27
C GLN A 80 -2.15 30.59 19.96
N ASP A 81 -1.22 31.46 19.56
CA ASP A 81 -0.42 31.29 18.34
C ASP A 81 0.43 30.00 18.35
N GLN A 82 0.97 29.63 19.52
CA GLN A 82 1.73 28.39 19.69
C GLN A 82 0.83 27.17 19.54
N LYS A 83 -0.35 27.20 20.15
CA LYS A 83 -1.34 26.12 20.05
C LYS A 83 -1.77 25.90 18.61
N GLU A 84 -2.13 26.97 17.90
CA GLU A 84 -2.50 26.92 16.48
C GLU A 84 -1.38 26.32 15.62
N SER A 85 -0.13 26.73 15.86
CA SER A 85 1.03 26.17 15.16
C SER A 85 1.21 24.67 15.42
N VAL A 86 1.05 24.21 16.66
CA VAL A 86 1.18 22.80 17.02
C VAL A 86 0.03 21.97 16.45
N GLU A 87 -1.19 22.49 16.46
CA GLU A 87 -2.36 21.86 15.82
C GLU A 87 -2.14 21.70 14.31
N GLU A 88 -1.59 22.72 13.63
CA GLU A 88 -1.24 22.65 12.21
C GLU A 88 -0.17 21.58 11.93
N ILE A 89 0.88 21.50 12.76
CA ILE A 89 1.91 20.45 12.63
C ILE A 89 1.28 19.06 12.80
N LEU A 90 0.41 18.88 13.80
CA LEU A 90 -0.28 17.61 14.05
C LEU A 90 -1.19 17.22 12.88
N GLN A 91 -1.94 18.18 12.32
CA GLN A 91 -2.78 17.95 11.15
C GLN A 91 -1.95 17.51 9.94
N ASN A 92 -0.85 18.21 9.63
CA ASN A 92 0.05 17.83 8.54
C ASN A 92 0.68 16.45 8.77
N ALA A 93 1.06 16.12 10.00
CA ALA A 93 1.58 14.79 10.35
C ALA A 93 0.54 13.68 10.14
N ASN A 94 -0.74 13.94 10.47
CA ASN A 94 -1.83 13.01 10.21
C ASN A 94 -2.08 12.82 8.71
N GLN A 95 -2.10 13.89 7.92
CA GLN A 95 -2.22 13.82 6.46
C GLN A 95 -1.09 13.00 5.85
N LEU A 96 0.15 13.20 6.30
CA LEU A 96 1.29 12.40 5.85
C LEU A 96 1.13 10.92 6.20
N GLN A 97 0.62 10.60 7.40
CA GLN A 97 0.33 9.23 7.79
C GLN A 97 -0.70 8.56 6.86
N GLU A 98 -1.75 9.29 6.47
CA GLU A 98 -2.76 8.80 5.53
C GLU A 98 -2.17 8.56 4.14
N LEU A 99 -1.35 9.49 3.64
CA LEU A 99 -0.66 9.32 2.35
C LEU A 99 0.24 8.07 2.35
N ILE A 100 1.01 7.87 3.42
CA ILE A 100 1.83 6.66 3.60
C ILE A 100 0.94 5.41 3.58
N GLN A 101 -0.20 5.44 4.26
CA GLN A 101 -1.12 4.30 4.29
C GLN A 101 -1.75 4.03 2.92
N ASN A 102 -2.07 5.08 2.16
CA ASN A 102 -2.61 4.96 0.81
C ASN A 102 -1.61 4.33 -0.16
N VAL A 103 -0.31 4.68 -0.05
CA VAL A 103 0.76 4.04 -0.84
C VAL A 103 0.86 2.55 -0.53
N LEU A 104 0.84 2.15 0.75
CA LEU A 104 0.83 0.74 1.13
C LEU A 104 -0.40 -0.01 0.61
N ASN A 105 -1.56 0.64 0.65
CA ASN A 105 -2.80 0.03 0.18
C ASN A 105 -2.71 -0.19 -1.33
N ALA A 106 -2.28 0.80 -2.11
CA ALA A 106 -2.09 0.69 -3.55
C ALA A 106 -1.14 -0.47 -3.92
N GLN A 107 -0.03 -0.63 -3.18
CA GLN A 107 0.90 -1.75 -3.35
C GLN A 107 0.22 -3.11 -3.13
N LYS A 108 -0.54 -3.26 -2.03
CA LYS A 108 -1.27 -4.51 -1.75
C LYS A 108 -2.31 -4.85 -2.82
N LEU A 109 -2.94 -3.83 -3.41
CA LEU A 109 -3.91 -4.00 -4.49
C LEU A 109 -3.24 -4.51 -5.77
N SER A 110 -2.10 -3.93 -6.13
CA SER A 110 -1.31 -4.31 -7.32
C SER A 110 -0.67 -5.70 -7.18
N ALA A 111 -0.13 -6.04 -6.01
CA ALA A 111 0.64 -7.27 -5.80
C ALA A 111 -0.20 -8.56 -5.76
N LYS A 112 -1.51 -8.48 -5.51
CA LYS A 112 -2.35 -9.68 -5.29
C LYS A 112 -3.55 -9.87 -6.19
N GLY A 113 -3.95 -8.87 -6.98
CA GLY A 113 -5.24 -8.91 -7.69
C GLY A 113 -6.36 -9.27 -6.71
N MET A 114 -6.93 -8.28 -6.01
CA MET A 114 -7.88 -8.49 -4.90
C MET A 114 -8.71 -9.77 -5.06
N LYS A 115 -8.42 -10.78 -4.24
CA LYS A 115 -9.26 -11.98 -4.16
C LYS A 115 -10.49 -11.61 -3.36
N TYR A 116 -11.50 -11.11 -4.06
CA TYR A 116 -12.81 -10.89 -3.47
C TYR A 116 -13.41 -12.24 -3.11
N LYS A 117 -13.73 -12.41 -1.84
CA LYS A 117 -14.59 -13.50 -1.41
C LYS A 117 -16.01 -13.02 -1.58
N ILE A 118 -16.60 -13.26 -2.75
CA ILE A 118 -18.03 -13.02 -2.94
C ILE A 118 -18.77 -14.00 -2.03
N ALA A 119 -19.56 -13.46 -1.12
CA ALA A 119 -20.42 -14.20 -0.22
C ALA A 119 -21.81 -13.56 -0.25
N ASP A 120 -22.85 -14.38 -0.15
CA ASP A 120 -24.20 -13.88 0.08
C ASP A 120 -24.25 -13.38 1.53
N GLU A 121 -24.20 -12.07 1.70
CA GLU A 121 -24.24 -11.39 2.99
C GLU A 121 -25.51 -10.56 3.07
N SER A 122 -26.20 -10.61 4.21
CA SER A 122 -27.44 -9.85 4.41
C SER A 122 -27.11 -8.37 4.43
N LEU A 123 -27.70 -7.61 3.50
CA LEU A 123 -27.56 -6.16 3.47
C LEU A 123 -28.01 -5.53 4.80
N GLU A 124 -29.00 -6.13 5.45
CA GLU A 124 -29.57 -5.67 6.71
C GLU A 124 -28.55 -5.83 7.86
N GLU A 125 -27.87 -6.98 7.94
CA GLU A 125 -26.82 -7.23 8.93
C GLU A 125 -25.60 -6.33 8.70
N PHE A 126 -25.22 -6.11 7.44
CA PHE A 126 -24.13 -5.21 7.08
C PHE A 126 -24.44 -3.76 7.48
N MET A 127 -25.65 -3.28 7.18
CA MET A 127 -26.09 -1.94 7.56
C MET A 127 -26.18 -1.77 9.08
N GLU A 128 -26.59 -2.81 9.82
CA GLU A 128 -26.64 -2.77 11.28
C GLU A 128 -25.21 -2.71 11.89
N GLN A 129 -24.24 -3.44 11.31
CA GLN A 129 -22.83 -3.34 11.69
C GLN A 129 -22.25 -1.95 11.42
N ILE A 130 -22.52 -1.37 10.24
CA ILE A 130 -22.09 -0.02 9.91
C ILE A 130 -22.70 0.98 10.90
N TYR A 131 -24.00 0.87 11.20
CA TYR A 131 -24.67 1.76 12.14
C TYR A 131 -24.04 1.68 13.53
N LYS A 132 -23.80 0.47 14.06
CA LYS A 132 -23.12 0.27 15.35
C LYS A 132 -21.68 0.79 15.37
N THR A 133 -20.98 0.75 14.24
CA THR A 133 -19.59 1.20 14.13
C THR A 133 -19.50 2.73 14.05
N LEU A 134 -20.50 3.38 13.45
CA LEU A 134 -20.54 4.84 13.24
C LEU A 134 -21.33 5.59 14.30
N SER A 135 -22.18 4.92 15.09
CA SER A 135 -22.83 5.53 16.24
C SER A 135 -21.80 5.78 17.35
N PRO A 136 -21.67 7.02 17.87
CA PRO A 136 -20.97 7.22 19.13
C PRO A 136 -21.70 6.44 20.23
N LEU A 137 -20.93 5.89 21.18
CA LEU A 137 -21.45 5.33 22.43
C LEU A 137 -22.45 6.27 23.11
#